data_AF-A0A0J0XXU2-F1
#
_entry.id   AF-A0A0J0XXU2-F1
#
_cell.length_a   1.000
_cell.length_b   1.000
_cell.length_c   1.000
_cell.angle_alpha   90.00
_cell.angle_beta   90.00
_cell.angle_gamma   90.00
#
_symmetry.space_group_name_H-M   'P 1'
#
loop_
_entity.id
_entity.type
_entity.pdbx_description
1 polymer ?
#
loop_
_entity_poly.entity_id
_entity_poly.type
_entity_poly.pdbx_seq_one_letter_code
_entity_poly.pdbx_strand_id
1 'polypeptide(L)'
;MSPTIILPGHTYIHISSHIAPAELSERLSDSPVKLEYRGPVGELEGEHVFEVVGAAESNEWKRDGEHVLRSLRERDGITGANVLEPKQRVKRDEF
;
A
#
# COMPACT_ATOMS: atom_id res chain seq x y z
N MET A 1 0.91 -8.14 17.50
CA MET A 1 0.68 -6.97 16.63
C MET A 1 -0.77 -7.00 16.19
N SER A 2 -1.47 -5.86 16.22
CA SER A 2 -2.88 -5.79 15.79
C SER A 2 -2.96 -5.95 14.27
N PRO A 3 -3.96 -6.65 13.72
CA PRO A 3 -4.11 -6.81 12.28
C PRO A 3 -4.29 -5.44 11.62
N THR A 4 -3.62 -5.21 10.50
CA THR A 4 -3.81 -4.01 9.68
C THR A 4 -5.26 -3.95 9.22
N ILE A 5 -6.00 -2.94 9.69
CA ILE A 5 -7.40 -2.74 9.35
C ILE A 5 -7.46 -2.03 8.01
N ILE A 6 -8.03 -2.70 7.00
CA ILE A 6 -8.31 -2.14 5.68
C ILE A 6 -9.72 -1.57 5.70
N LEU A 7 -9.85 -0.24 5.58
CA LEU A 7 -11.13 0.44 5.60
C LEU A 7 -11.72 0.55 4.19
N PRO A 8 -13.05 0.32 4.03
CA PRO A 8 -13.71 0.55 2.75
C PRO A 8 -13.65 2.03 2.37
N GLY A 9 -13.41 2.33 1.09
CA GLY A 9 -13.27 3.71 0.58
C GLY A 9 -11.84 4.26 0.61
N HIS A 10 -10.90 3.53 1.20
CA HIS A 10 -9.49 3.91 1.21
C HIS A 10 -8.70 3.08 0.19
N THR A 11 -7.65 3.69 -0.36
CA THR A 11 -6.73 3.01 -1.27
C THR A 11 -5.48 2.60 -0.50
N TYR A 12 -5.15 1.32 -0.57
CA TYR A 12 -3.96 0.76 0.07
C TYR A 12 -2.99 0.25 -1.00
N ILE A 13 -1.70 0.41 -0.74
CA ILE A 13 -0.61 -0.09 -1.57
C ILE A 13 0.17 -1.10 -0.73
N HIS A 14 0.33 -2.29 -1.30
CA HIS A 14 1.31 -3.26 -0.86
C HIS A 14 2.66 -2.97 -1.50
N ILE A 15 3.69 -2.79 -0.68
CA ILE A 15 5.06 -2.53 -1.09
C ILE A 15 5.96 -3.64 -0.54
N SER A 16 6.64 -4.32 -1.46
CA SER A 16 7.69 -5.30 -1.17
C SER A 16 9.04 -4.60 -1.18
N SER A 17 9.81 -4.73 -0.10
CA SER A 17 11.09 -4.07 0.07
C SER A 17 12.01 -4.85 1.00
N HIS A 18 13.32 -4.72 0.79
CA HIS A 18 14.33 -5.33 1.67
C HIS A 18 14.86 -4.36 2.74
N ILE A 19 14.36 -3.13 2.77
CA ILE A 19 14.79 -2.09 3.70
C ILE A 19 13.80 -1.95 4.87
N ALA A 20 14.28 -1.41 5.97
CA ALA A 20 13.45 -1.22 7.16
C ALA A 20 12.29 -0.24 6.88
N PRO A 21 11.11 -0.42 7.52
CA PRO A 21 9.92 0.39 7.25
C PRO A 21 10.12 1.90 7.54
N ALA A 22 11.01 2.26 8.47
CA ALA A 22 11.36 3.65 8.74
C ALA A 22 12.07 4.29 7.54
N GLU A 23 13.12 3.63 7.04
CA GLU A 23 13.86 4.08 5.86
C GLU A 23 12.98 4.07 4.60
N LEU A 24 12.13 3.05 4.46
CA LEU A 24 11.14 2.98 3.39
C LEU A 24 10.19 4.19 3.44
N SER A 25 9.69 4.55 4.62
CA SER A 25 8.80 5.71 4.77
C SER A 25 9.49 7.03 4.39
N GLU A 26 10.76 7.21 4.75
CA GLU A 26 11.56 8.37 4.33
C GLU A 26 11.72 8.40 2.82
N ARG A 27 12.09 7.28 2.20
CA ARG A 27 12.22 7.17 0.74
C ARG A 27 10.91 7.40 0.02
N LEU A 28 9.77 7.10 0.64
CA LEU A 28 8.43 7.30 0.10
C LEU A 28 7.87 8.70 0.34
N SER A 29 8.57 9.55 1.10
CA SER A 29 8.08 10.89 1.46
C SER A 29 8.02 11.85 0.26
N ASP A 30 8.89 11.64 -0.74
CA ASP A 30 8.90 12.37 -2.03
C ASP A 30 7.94 11.74 -3.07
N SER A 31 7.00 10.89 -2.64
CA SER A 31 6.01 10.34 -3.56
C SER A 31 5.04 11.43 -4.02
N PRO A 32 4.56 11.41 -5.28
CA PRO A 32 3.52 12.32 -5.77
C PRO A 32 2.21 12.20 -4.97
N VAL A 33 2.03 11.11 -4.22
CA VAL A 33 0.93 10.92 -3.27
C VAL A 33 1.46 10.74 -1.86
N LYS A 34 0.70 11.23 -0.88
CA LYS A 34 1.02 11.02 0.53
C LYS A 34 0.74 9.56 0.90
N LEU A 35 1.76 8.87 1.40
CA LEU A 35 1.68 7.48 1.84
C LEU A 35 1.83 7.42 3.36
N GLU A 36 0.88 6.77 4.04
CA GLU A 36 0.93 6.55 5.48
C GLU A 36 1.11 5.06 5.78
N TYR A 37 2.15 4.73 6.55
CA TYR A 37 2.43 3.34 6.88
C TYR A 37 1.35 2.75 7.78
N ARG A 38 0.78 1.61 7.38
CA ARG A 38 -0.30 0.89 8.08
C ARG A 38 0.16 -0.41 8.74
N GLY A 39 1.39 -0.84 8.50
CA GLY A 39 1.97 -2.03 9.09
C GLY A 39 2.44 -3.07 8.07
N PRO A 40 2.96 -4.20 8.54
CA PRO A 40 3.40 -5.30 7.68
C PRO A 40 2.21 -6.13 7.16
N VAL A 41 2.43 -6.86 6.07
CA VAL A 41 1.45 -7.85 5.56
C VAL A 41 1.59 -9.15 6.36
N GLY A 42 0.76 -9.32 7.38
CA GLY A 42 0.78 -10.52 8.22
C GLY A 42 2.10 -10.69 8.96
N GLU A 43 2.75 -11.84 8.78
CA GLU A 43 4.06 -12.17 9.37
C GLU A 43 5.19 -12.17 8.32
N LEU A 44 4.94 -11.68 7.12
CA LEU A 44 5.92 -11.68 6.04
C LEU A 44 6.95 -10.55 6.23
N GLU A 45 8.23 -10.92 6.26
CA GLU A 45 9.32 -9.96 6.28
C GLU A 45 9.48 -9.27 4.93
N GLY A 46 9.65 -7.95 4.94
CA GLY A 46 9.80 -7.13 3.75
C GLY A 46 8.49 -6.75 3.04
N GLU A 47 7.34 -7.16 3.55
CA GLU A 47 6.04 -6.86 2.96
C GLU A 47 5.31 -5.80 3.79
N HIS A 48 5.01 -4.65 3.19
CA HIS A 48 4.53 -3.46 3.88
C HIS A 48 3.23 -2.93 3.27
N VAL A 49 2.33 -2.45 4.11
CA VAL A 49 1.08 -1.79 3.71
C VAL A 49 1.19 -0.30 3.96
N PHE A 50 0.90 0.48 2.92
CA PHE A 50 0.76 1.93 2.99
C PHE A 50 -0.64 2.33 2.54
N GLU A 51 -1.23 3.32 3.20
CA GLU A 51 -2.46 3.96 2.75
C GLU A 51 -2.13 5.21 1.93
N VAL A 52 -2.85 5.39 0.83
CA VAL A 52 -2.82 6.63 0.05
C VAL A 52 -3.73 7.65 0.74
N VAL A 53 -3.14 8.66 1.38
CA VAL A 53 -3.89 9.69 2.11
C VAL A 53 -4.08 10.92 1.21
N GLY A 54 -5.30 11.47 1.20
CA GLY A 54 -5.62 12.72 0.50
C GLY A 54 -5.92 12.58 -1.00
N ALA A 55 -5.61 11.45 -1.63
CA ALA A 55 -5.97 11.15 -3.02
C ALA A 55 -7.02 10.03 -3.18
N ALA A 56 -7.41 9.39 -2.08
CA ALA A 56 -8.23 8.16 -2.08
C ALA A 56 -9.68 8.34 -2.58
N GLU A 57 -10.23 9.55 -2.55
CA GLU A 57 -11.63 9.81 -2.95
C GLU A 57 -11.77 10.39 -4.36
N SER A 58 -10.66 10.77 -5.00
CA SER A 58 -10.70 11.47 -6.28
C SER A 58 -10.49 10.56 -7.48
N ASN A 59 -11.13 10.87 -8.60
CA ASN A 59 -10.85 10.31 -9.93
C ASN A 59 -9.35 10.37 -10.34
N GLU A 60 -8.54 11.13 -9.60
CA GLU A 60 -7.08 11.24 -9.68
C GLU A 60 -6.39 9.88 -9.47
N TRP A 61 -6.73 9.10 -8.43
CA TRP A 61 -6.09 7.77 -8.26
C TRP A 61 -6.37 6.83 -9.44
N LYS A 62 -7.58 6.89 -10.01
CA LYS A 62 -7.95 6.06 -11.18
C LYS A 62 -7.16 6.42 -12.44
N ARG A 63 -6.63 7.65 -12.54
CA ARG A 63 -5.83 8.11 -13.68
C ARG A 63 -4.34 7.97 -13.44
N ASP A 64 -3.89 8.34 -12.24
CA ASP A 64 -2.47 8.47 -11.91
C ASP A 64 -1.93 7.29 -11.09
N GLY A 65 -2.78 6.40 -10.58
CA GLY A 65 -2.37 5.29 -9.72
C GLY A 65 -1.34 4.37 -10.37
N GLU A 66 -1.45 4.08 -11.67
CA GLU A 66 -0.42 3.28 -12.37
C GLU A 66 0.92 4.02 -12.44
N HIS A 67 0.90 5.33 -12.68
CA HIS A 67 2.10 6.15 -12.70
C HIS A 67 2.75 6.19 -11.32
N VAL A 68 1.96 6.36 -10.26
CA VAL A 68 2.43 6.28 -8.87
C VAL A 68 3.11 4.92 -8.61
N LEU A 69 2.46 3.81 -8.92
CA LEU A 69 3.01 2.47 -8.69
C LEU A 69 4.32 2.25 -9.46
N ARG A 70 4.43 2.78 -10.68
CA ARG A 70 5.65 2.71 -11.47
C ARG A 70 6.78 3.50 -10.81
N SER A 71 6.52 4.75 -10.45
CA SER A 71 7.48 5.61 -9.76
C SER A 71 7.93 5.03 -8.40
N LEU A 72 7.07 4.25 -7.74
CA LEU A 72 7.44 3.52 -6.52
C LEU A 72 8.42 2.37 -6.82
N ARG A 73 8.17 1.57 -7.87
CA ARG A 73 9.03 0.44 -8.25
C ARG A 73 10.40 0.89 -8.77
N GLU A 74 10.51 2.11 -9.26
CA GLU A 74 11.78 2.70 -9.70
C GLU A 74 12.66 3.17 -8.52
N ARG A 75 12.15 3.17 -7.28
CA ARG A 75 12.92 3.55 -6.10
C ARG A 75 13.82 2.41 -5.65
N ASP A 76 15.05 2.77 -5.33
CA ASP A 76 16.03 1.85 -4.79
C ASP A 76 15.53 1.20 -3.49
N GLY A 77 15.68 -0.13 -3.39
CA GLY A 77 15.21 -0.94 -2.27
C GLY A 77 13.77 -1.44 -2.38
N ILE A 78 12.98 -0.97 -3.35
CA ILE A 78 11.62 -1.47 -3.61
C ILE A 78 11.68 -2.56 -4.68
N THR A 79 11.17 -3.75 -4.36
CA THR A 79 11.10 -4.90 -5.27
C THR A 79 9.71 -5.08 -5.87
N GLY A 80 8.68 -4.53 -5.24
CA GLY A 80 7.31 -4.59 -5.71
C GLY A 80 6.43 -3.50 -5.14
N ALA A 81 5.45 -3.03 -5.92
CA ALA A 81 4.40 -2.13 -5.45
C ALA A 81 3.10 -2.45 -6.18
N ASN A 82 2.02 -2.76 -5.45
CA ASN A 82 0.72 -3.15 -6.01
C ASN A 82 -0.43 -2.57 -5.18
N VAL A 83 -1.57 -2.27 -5.81
CA VAL A 83 -2.76 -1.87 -5.05
C VAL A 83 -3.30 -3.08 -4.27
N LEU A 84 -3.58 -2.88 -2.99
CA LEU A 84 -4.38 -3.81 -2.20
C LEU A 84 -5.85 -3.51 -2.46
N GLU A 85 -6.43 -4.27 -3.36
CA GLU A 85 -7.88 -4.30 -3.47
C GLU A 85 -8.44 -4.96 -2.19
N PRO A 86 -9.42 -4.34 -1.51
CA PRO A 86 -10.12 -5.00 -0.42
C PRO A 86 -10.83 -6.23 -1.02
N LYS A 87 -10.18 -7.39 -0.94
CA LYS A 87 -10.82 -8.67 -1.21
C LYS A 87 -11.90 -8.81 -0.17
N GLN A 88 -13.12 -8.47 -0.55
CA GLN A 88 -14.33 -8.78 0.18
C GLN A 88 -14.26 -10.29 0.44
N ARG A 89 -13.93 -10.67 1.68
CA ARG A 89 -14.09 -12.06 2.12
C ARG A 89 -15.59 -12.32 2.07
N VAL A 90 -16.06 -12.83 0.93
CA VAL A 90 -17.35 -13.50 0.86
C VAL A 90 -17.21 -14.65 1.84
N LYS A 91 -17.84 -14.50 3.02
CA LYS A 91 -18.08 -15.63 3.90
C LYS A 91 -18.77 -16.67 3.05
N ARG A 92 -18.09 -17.78 2.75
CA ARG A 92 -18.74 -18.95 2.19
C ARG A 92 -19.58 -19.51 3.32
N ASP A 93 -20.89 -19.23 3.28
CA ASP A 93 -21.88 -19.94 4.08
C ASP A 93 -21.66 -21.44 3.84
N GLU A 94 -21.21 -22.14 4.88
CA GLU A 94 -21.26 -23.59 4.92
C GLU A 94 -22.72 -23.96 5.20
N PHE A 95 -23.43 -24.41 4.16
CA PHE A 95 -24.72 -25.10 4.27
C PHE A 95 -24.51 -26.61 4.43
#